data_AF-A0A318DYQ2-F1
#
_entry.id   AF-A0A318DYQ2-F1
#
_cell.length_a   1.000
_cell.length_b   1.000
_cell.length_c   1.000
_cell.angle_alpha   90.00
_cell.angle_beta   90.00
_cell.angle_gamma   90.00
#
_symmetry.space_group_name_H-M   'P 1'
#
loop_
_entity.id
_entity.type
_entity.pdbx_description
1 polymer ?
#
loop_
_entity_poly.entity_id
_entity_poly.type
_entity_poly.pdbx_seq_one_letter_code
_entity_poly.pdbx_strand_id
1 'polypeptide(L)' 'MGKIERGEHMPTLAIFLRIAEALGCTATNLMADTEINLSEIKKNKKPPA' A
#
# COMPACT_ATOMS: atom_id res chain seq x y z
N MET A 1 2.60 14.43 3.67
CA MET A 1 2.80 12.97 3.64
C MET A 1 3.84 12.58 4.67
N GLY A 2 3.61 11.55 5.48
CA GLY A 2 4.57 10.98 6.44
C GLY A 2 5.65 10.13 5.78
N LYS A 3 6.63 9.65 6.58
CA LYS A 3 7.76 8.82 6.07
C LYS A 3 7.30 7.54 5.37
N ILE A 4 6.20 6.94 5.83
CA ILE A 4 5.61 5.73 5.23
C ILE A 4 5.02 6.05 3.84
N GLU A 5 4.24 7.12 3.73
CA GLU A 5 3.58 7.53 2.48
C GLU A 5 4.58 7.93 1.38
N ARG A 6 5.78 8.39 1.78
CA ARG A 6 6.88 8.70 0.86
C ARG A 6 7.80 7.51 0.55
N GLY A 7 7.59 6.35 1.19
CA GLY A 7 8.42 5.16 1.01
C GLY A 7 9.79 5.22 1.72
N GLU A 8 10.02 6.17 2.63
CA GLU A 8 11.26 6.27 3.41
C GLU A 8 11.32 5.25 4.56
N HIS A 9 10.17 4.74 5.00
CA HIS A 9 10.08 3.77 6.09
C HIS A 9 9.15 2.62 5.75
N MET A 10 9.64 1.39 5.91
CA MET A 10 8.85 0.17 5.77
C MET A 10 7.89 0.05 6.96
N PRO A 11 6.56 0.03 6.75
CA PRO A 11 5.63 -0.18 7.86
C PRO A 11 5.85 -1.58 8.46
N THR A 12 5.84 -1.67 9.79
CA THR A 12 5.74 -2.96 10.48
C THR A 12 4.31 -3.50 10.37
N LEU A 13 4.13 -4.80 10.64
CA LEU A 13 2.79 -5.40 10.68
C LEU A 13 1.87 -4.67 11.67
N ALA A 14 2.38 -4.26 12.84
CA ALA A 14 1.59 -3.52 13.82
C ALA A 14 1.09 -2.17 13.28
N ILE A 15 1.93 -1.43 12.55
CA ILE A 15 1.53 -0.17 11.91
C ILE A 15 0.47 -0.43 10.83
N PHE A 16 0.64 -1.49 10.03
CA PHE A 16 -0.31 -1.87 8.99
C PHE A 16 -1.70 -2.19 9.57
N LEU A 17 -1.78 -2.93 10.67
CA LEU A 17 -3.05 -3.25 11.35
C LEU A 17 -3.75 -1.97 11.86
N ARG A 18 -3.00 -1.02 12.42
CA ARG A 18 -3.56 0.26 12.90
C ARG A 18 -4.08 1.13 11.75
N ILE A 19 -3.44 1.08 10.59
CA ILE A 19 -3.90 1.79 9.39
C ILE A 19 -5.23 1.18 8.93
N ALA A 20 -5.34 -0.15 8.86
CA ALA A 20 -6.59 -0.81 8.49
C ALA A 20 -7.75 -0.44 9.43
N GLU A 21 -7.49 -0.44 10.74
CA GLU A 21 -8.45 0.03 11.75
C GLU A 21 -8.87 1.48 11.52
N ALA A 22 -7.90 2.39 11.31
CA ALA A 22 -8.17 3.81 11.06
C ALA A 22 -8.95 4.06 9.75
N LEU A 23 -8.79 3.18 8.76
CA LEU A 23 -9.53 3.20 7.49
C LEU A 23 -10.89 2.49 7.57
N GLY A 24 -11.22 1.84 8.70
CA GLY A 24 -12.46 1.10 8.88
C GLY A 24 -12.55 -0.16 8.01
N CYS A 25 -11.41 -0.76 7.66
CA CYS A 25 -11.35 -1.96 6.82
C CYS A 25 -10.53 -3.09 7.49
N THR A 26 -10.61 -4.29 6.93
CA THR A 26 -9.74 -5.39 7.39
C THR A 26 -8.33 -5.21 6.81
N ALA A 27 -7.35 -5.72 7.55
CA ALA A 27 -5.97 -5.79 7.07
C ALA A 27 -5.83 -6.59 5.75
N THR A 28 -6.67 -7.61 5.56
CA THR A 28 -6.69 -8.40 4.31
C THR A 28 -7.16 -7.57 3.12
N ASN A 29 -8.19 -6.73 3.30
CA ASN A 29 -8.68 -5.85 2.25
C ASN A 29 -7.62 -4.79 1.90
N LEU A 30 -7.02 -4.16 2.91
CA LEU A 30 -5.94 -3.19 2.70
C LEU A 30 -4.76 -3.80 1.93
N MET A 31 -4.42 -5.08 2.19
CA MET A 31 -3.34 -5.79 1.50
C MET A 31 -3.69 -6.07 0.04
N ALA A 32 -4.90 -6.57 -0.21
CA ALA A 32 -5.39 -6.82 -1.57
C ALA A 32 -5.41 -5.54 -2.42
N ASP A 33 -5.94 -4.45 -1.87
CA ASP A 33 -5.97 -3.14 -2.55
C ASP A 33 -4.55 -2.62 -2.83
N THR A 34 -3.61 -2.84 -1.90
CA THR A 34 -2.20 -2.49 -2.08
C THR A 34 -1.57 -3.25 -3.24
N GLU A 35 -1.82 -4.56 -3.35
CA GLU A 35 -1.31 -5.38 -4.45
C GLU A 35 -1.87 -4.97 -5.81
N ILE A 36 -3.17 -4.68 -5.89
CA ILE A 36 -3.82 -4.18 -7.11
C ILE A 36 -3.16 -2.87 -7.54
N ASN A 37 -3.08 -1.88 -6.65
CA ASN A 37 -2.47 -0.59 -6.95
C ASN A 37 -1.01 -0.72 -7.38
N LEU A 38 -0.24 -1.59 -6.71
CA LEU A 38 1.15 -1.84 -7.09
C LEU A 38 1.26 -2.48 -8.48
N SER A 39 0.33 -3.37 -8.84
CA SER A 39 0.27 -3.98 -10.17
C SER A 39 -0.02 -2.94 -11.26
N GLU A 40 -0.92 -1.99 -11.01
CA GLU A 40 -1.24 -0.90 -11.94
C GLU A 40 -0.06 0.06 -12.13
N ILE A 41 0.64 0.41 -11.04
CA ILE A 41 1.86 1.21 -11.12
C ILE A 41 2.91 0.48 -11.97
N LYS A 42 3.06 -0.84 -11.82
CA LYS A 42 4.01 -1.63 -12.63
C LYS A 42 3.60 -1.66 -14.10
N LYS A 43 2.31 -1.80 -14.43
CA LYS A 43 1.81 -1.74 -15.82
C LYS A 43 2.12 -0.37 -16.44
N ASN A 44 1.85 0.71 -15.72
CA ASN A 44 2.04 2.08 -16.19
C ASN A 44 3.52 2.49 -16.31
N LYS A 45 4.44 1.76 -15.68
CA LYS A 45 5.90 1.94 -15.84
C LYS A 45 6.49 1.15 -17.01
N LYS A 46 5.73 0.29 -17.69
CA LYS A 46 6.21 -0.40 -18.89
C LYS A 46 6.34 0.64 -20.01
N PRO A 47 7.53 0.84 -20.61
CA PRO A 47 7.65 1.73 -21.77
C PRO A 47 6.76 1.22 -22.91
N PRO A 48 6.18 2.11 -23.74
CA PRO A 48 5.46 1.68 -24.94
C PRO A 48 6.43 0.83 -25.79
N ALA A 49 5.93 -0.35 -26.19
CA ALA A 49 6.66 -1.30 -27.01
C ALA A 49 6.96 -0.73 -28.40
#